data_AF-A0A2P6PKB3-F1
#
_entry.id   AF-A0A2P6PKB3-F1
#
_cell.length_a   1.000
_cell.length_b   1.000
_cell.length_c   1.000
_cell.angle_alpha   90.00
_cell.angle_beta   90.00
_cell.angle_gamma   90.00
#
_symmetry.space_group_name_H-M   'P 1'
#
loop_
_entity.id
_entity.type
_entity.pdbx_description
1 polymer ?
#
loop_
_entity_poly.entity_id
_entity_poly.type
_entity_poly.pdbx_seq_one_letter_code
_entity_poly.pdbx_strand_id
1 'polypeptide(L)'
;MLRPWLLLLVFCVPLLQRVNSHEESGEWSCESDSDIRIQAQFGPGLITLDGHADDWKDTDGSEFSLLPALDPDAETEYTGGKMTVKALHDGRDVFFMVQVDGDYAYSKGENTKCPSVALMFQIGEAATYHNMGGCKEGVDSCTNKTCKSHEVDIMHFSIGNAIPGRLYGGNPVDNRDGNGGDRFGHLNDLYGWNPHCRYLDGISSSANDSSAKNDWKGAWWHSSLNVHSGFVEEDSPYASDGQKGTYYFEFSRPLRTMDRLQQDAQFTIGGSSKMSVAFWYPVDGKSWHGSGHYSVSCDWVPLDISMKISMLTRVKQSSSVSAASVFALLLSVISLCVSVFIGYWVVKPKTIAFTPMENL
;
A
#
# COMPACT_ATOMS: atom_id res chain seq x y z
N MET A 1 -48.64 -42.88 -37.72
CA MET A 1 -48.37 -41.42 -37.69
C MET A 1 -48.69 -40.92 -36.29
N LEU A 2 -47.72 -40.97 -35.37
CA LEU A 2 -47.78 -40.30 -34.08
C LEU A 2 -46.49 -39.51 -33.93
N ARG A 3 -46.60 -38.19 -33.94
CA ARG A 3 -45.53 -37.23 -33.61
C ARG A 3 -45.61 -36.95 -32.11
N PRO A 4 -44.56 -37.22 -31.31
CA PRO A 4 -44.38 -36.53 -30.04
C PRO A 4 -43.61 -35.23 -30.32
N TRP A 5 -44.20 -34.09 -29.97
CA TRP A 5 -43.46 -32.85 -29.78
C TRP A 5 -42.85 -32.86 -28.38
N LEU A 6 -41.60 -33.30 -28.30
CA LEU A 6 -40.72 -33.04 -27.16
C LEU A 6 -39.32 -32.82 -27.73
N LEU A 7 -38.98 -31.57 -28.04
CA LEU A 7 -37.62 -31.19 -28.42
C LEU A 7 -37.25 -29.86 -27.75
N LEU A 8 -36.27 -29.98 -26.85
CA LEU A 8 -35.29 -28.99 -26.41
C LEU A 8 -35.79 -27.68 -25.78
N LEU A 9 -36.10 -27.73 -24.49
CA LEU A 9 -35.66 -26.70 -23.55
C LEU A 9 -34.23 -27.05 -23.13
N VAL A 10 -33.24 -26.61 -23.90
CA VAL A 10 -31.85 -26.52 -23.41
C VAL A 10 -31.85 -25.42 -22.36
N PHE A 11 -31.92 -25.83 -21.09
CA PHE A 11 -31.50 -24.97 -20.00
C PHE A 11 -30.01 -24.68 -20.21
N CYS A 12 -29.70 -23.52 -20.79
CA CYS A 12 -28.43 -22.85 -20.54
C CYS A 12 -28.43 -22.45 -19.07
N VAL A 13 -28.07 -23.39 -18.20
CA VAL A 13 -27.62 -23.05 -16.85
C VAL A 13 -26.28 -22.35 -17.05
N PRO A 14 -26.13 -21.05 -16.72
CA PRO A 14 -24.79 -20.52 -16.56
C PRO A 14 -24.15 -21.37 -15.47
N LEU A 15 -23.03 -22.01 -15.77
CA LEU A 15 -22.10 -22.48 -14.74
C LEU A 15 -21.75 -21.24 -13.91
N LEU A 16 -22.51 -21.02 -12.85
CA LEU A 16 -22.08 -20.25 -11.71
C LEU A 16 -20.86 -21.00 -11.22
N GLN A 17 -19.67 -20.58 -11.68
CA GLN A 17 -18.45 -20.81 -10.92
C GLN A 17 -18.76 -20.22 -9.55
N ARG A 18 -19.14 -21.10 -8.62
CA ARG A 18 -19.22 -20.78 -7.21
C ARG A 18 -17.82 -20.27 -6.89
N VAL A 19 -17.72 -18.98 -6.62
CA VAL A 19 -16.50 -18.42 -6.05
C VAL A 19 -16.33 -19.19 -4.76
N ASN A 20 -15.25 -19.98 -4.63
CA ASN A 20 -14.87 -20.56 -3.36
C ASN A 20 -14.51 -19.37 -2.46
N SER A 21 -15.51 -18.82 -1.77
CA SER A 21 -15.28 -18.08 -0.55
C SER A 21 -14.82 -19.05 0.52
N HIS A 22 -14.23 -18.54 1.59
CA HIS A 22 -13.76 -19.27 2.76
C HIS A 22 -14.92 -20.00 3.48
N GLU A 23 -15.45 -21.06 2.87
CA GLU A 23 -16.42 -22.01 3.45
C GLU A 23 -15.72 -23.34 3.71
N GLU A 24 -14.57 -23.30 4.37
CA GLU A 24 -13.92 -24.50 4.88
C GLU A 24 -14.68 -24.99 6.12
N SER A 25 -15.01 -26.28 6.14
CA SER A 25 -15.60 -26.93 7.30
C SER A 25 -14.49 -27.48 8.19
N GLY A 26 -14.32 -26.94 9.40
CA GLY A 26 -13.34 -27.42 10.37
C GLY A 26 -12.71 -26.32 11.21
N GLU A 27 -11.83 -26.69 12.14
CA GLU A 27 -10.95 -25.75 12.84
C GLU A 27 -9.71 -25.53 11.97
N TRP A 28 -9.49 -24.29 11.51
CA TRP A 28 -8.29 -23.93 10.76
C TRP A 28 -7.09 -23.87 11.69
N SER A 29 -6.01 -24.56 11.32
CA SER A 29 -4.71 -24.41 11.96
C SER A 29 -3.61 -24.60 10.92
N CYS A 30 -2.49 -23.92 11.14
CA CYS A 30 -1.29 -24.07 10.34
C CYS A 30 -0.07 -23.77 11.23
N GLU A 31 1.09 -24.35 10.89
CA GLU A 31 2.35 -24.01 11.56
C GLU A 31 3.01 -22.85 10.79
N SER A 32 2.92 -21.65 11.34
CA SER A 32 3.60 -20.47 10.81
C SER A 32 5.03 -20.38 11.35
N ASP A 33 5.98 -20.00 10.51
CA ASP A 33 7.35 -19.73 10.93
C ASP A 33 7.42 -18.40 11.70
N SER A 34 7.24 -18.45 13.02
CA SER A 34 7.02 -17.28 13.89
C SER A 34 8.20 -16.31 13.97
N ASP A 35 9.35 -16.68 13.42
CA ASP A 35 10.60 -15.96 13.55
C ASP A 35 10.83 -14.93 12.44
N ILE A 36 10.12 -15.05 11.31
CA ILE A 36 10.26 -14.10 10.20
C ILE A 36 9.49 -12.82 10.52
N ARG A 37 10.19 -11.68 10.47
CA ARG A 37 9.63 -10.35 10.73
C ARG A 37 9.99 -9.44 9.58
N ILE A 38 9.12 -8.49 9.27
CA ILE A 38 9.40 -7.43 8.32
C ILE A 38 9.81 -6.19 9.13
N GLN A 39 10.99 -5.63 8.85
CA GLN A 39 11.49 -4.46 9.56
C GLN A 39 11.54 -3.25 8.63
N ALA A 40 10.72 -2.25 8.93
CA ALA A 40 10.81 -0.93 8.32
C ALA A 40 11.87 -0.11 9.06
N GLN A 41 13.07 -0.03 8.49
CA GLN A 41 14.16 0.80 9.04
C GLN A 41 13.99 2.27 8.67
N PHE A 42 14.57 3.19 9.44
CA PHE A 42 14.59 4.60 9.08
C PHE A 42 15.61 4.88 7.98
N GLY A 43 15.17 5.41 6.84
CA GLY A 43 16.02 5.68 5.66
C GLY A 43 15.52 6.86 4.82
N PRO A 44 15.69 8.11 5.28
CA PRO A 44 15.09 9.27 4.63
C PRO A 44 15.73 9.57 3.28
N GLY A 45 14.87 9.80 2.27
CA GLY A 45 15.28 10.22 0.93
C GLY A 45 16.03 9.17 0.11
N LEU A 46 15.92 7.88 0.49
CA LEU A 46 16.51 6.78 -0.26
C LEU A 46 15.62 6.30 -1.40
N ILE A 47 14.31 6.16 -1.13
CA ILE A 47 13.38 5.48 -2.02
C ILE A 47 12.71 6.45 -3.00
N THR A 48 12.66 6.06 -4.27
CA THR A 48 11.88 6.68 -5.34
C THR A 48 10.85 5.67 -5.84
N LEU A 49 9.56 6.04 -5.82
CA LEU A 49 8.50 5.16 -6.31
C LEU A 49 8.41 5.19 -7.84
N ASP A 50 9.12 4.27 -8.49
CA ASP A 50 9.21 4.16 -9.95
C ASP A 50 9.23 2.70 -10.47
N GLY A 51 9.02 1.72 -9.58
CA GLY A 51 9.00 0.30 -9.86
C GLY A 51 10.39 -0.33 -9.93
N HIS A 52 11.49 0.41 -9.76
CA HIS A 52 12.84 -0.14 -9.81
C HIS A 52 13.35 -0.53 -8.42
N ALA A 53 14.32 -1.45 -8.37
CA ALA A 53 14.87 -1.99 -7.13
C ALA A 53 16.26 -1.44 -6.76
N ASP A 54 16.79 -0.50 -7.55
CA ASP A 54 18.19 -0.06 -7.45
C ASP A 54 18.49 0.68 -6.13
N ASP A 55 17.54 1.46 -5.65
CA ASP A 55 17.56 2.17 -4.36
C ASP A 55 17.28 1.25 -3.16
N TRP A 56 16.70 0.07 -3.39
CA TRP A 56 16.45 -0.96 -2.36
C TRP A 56 17.62 -1.93 -2.13
N LYS A 57 18.73 -1.81 -2.87
CA LYS A 57 19.84 -2.77 -2.84
C LYS A 57 20.46 -2.98 -1.46
N ASP A 58 20.52 -1.91 -0.66
CA ASP A 58 21.13 -1.90 0.68
C ASP A 58 20.08 -2.08 1.80
N THR A 59 18.81 -2.32 1.41
CA THR A 59 17.72 -2.58 2.35
C THR A 59 17.53 -4.09 2.51
N ASP A 60 17.54 -4.56 3.75
CA ASP A 60 17.28 -5.96 4.09
C ASP A 60 15.85 -6.38 3.68
N GLY A 61 15.71 -7.61 3.22
CA GLY A 61 14.42 -8.19 2.82
C GLY A 61 14.15 -9.51 3.52
N SER A 62 12.88 -9.77 3.78
CA SER A 62 12.41 -11.06 4.30
C SER A 62 11.90 -11.89 3.13
N GLU A 63 12.43 -13.11 3.00
CA GLU A 63 12.12 -14.02 1.90
C GLU A 63 11.09 -15.06 2.34
N PHE A 64 10.10 -15.33 1.49
CA PHE A 64 8.97 -16.20 1.76
C PHE A 64 8.72 -17.16 0.61
N SER A 65 8.49 -18.42 0.94
CA SER A 65 7.79 -19.35 0.04
C SER A 65 6.32 -18.95 -0.05
N LEU A 66 5.74 -19.15 -1.24
CA LEU A 66 4.37 -18.73 -1.54
C LEU A 66 3.46 -19.94 -1.64
N LEU A 67 2.58 -20.13 -0.66
CA LEU A 67 1.61 -21.22 -0.62
C LEU A 67 0.20 -20.71 -0.92
N PRO A 68 -0.69 -21.52 -1.53
CA PRO A 68 -2.08 -21.15 -1.71
C PRO A 68 -2.74 -20.79 -0.37
N ALA A 69 -3.51 -19.71 -0.36
CA ALA A 69 -4.06 -19.17 0.89
C ALA A 69 -5.15 -20.05 1.54
N LEU A 70 -5.89 -20.83 0.75
CA LEU A 70 -6.97 -21.69 1.22
C LEU A 70 -6.50 -23.11 1.59
N ASP A 71 -5.48 -23.63 0.91
CA ASP A 71 -5.00 -24.99 1.13
C ASP A 71 -3.46 -24.98 1.01
N PRO A 72 -2.76 -24.51 2.05
CA PRO A 72 -1.32 -24.30 2.01
C PRO A 72 -0.62 -25.67 2.08
N ASP A 73 -0.29 -26.21 0.92
CA ASP A 73 0.44 -27.46 0.77
C ASP A 73 1.72 -27.25 -0.08
N ALA A 74 2.83 -27.87 0.35
CA ALA A 74 4.12 -27.75 -0.32
C ALA A 74 4.10 -28.27 -1.77
N GLU A 75 3.25 -29.23 -2.13
CA GLU A 75 3.07 -29.70 -3.51
C GLU A 75 2.40 -28.66 -4.41
N THR A 76 1.75 -27.66 -3.81
CA THR A 76 1.03 -26.58 -4.49
C THR A 76 1.72 -25.23 -4.37
N GLU A 77 2.95 -25.20 -3.86
CA GLU A 77 3.79 -24.01 -3.77
C GLU A 77 3.92 -23.34 -5.14
N TYR A 78 3.93 -22.01 -5.13
CA TYR A 78 4.15 -21.22 -6.33
C TYR A 78 5.49 -21.57 -6.99
N THR A 79 5.43 -21.98 -8.25
CA THR A 79 6.59 -22.50 -8.98
C THR A 79 7.47 -21.43 -9.62
N GLY A 80 7.01 -20.17 -9.65
CA GLY A 80 7.76 -19.05 -10.20
C GLY A 80 8.96 -18.63 -9.35
N GLY A 81 8.98 -19.01 -8.07
CA GLY A 81 10.06 -18.73 -7.13
C GLY A 81 9.51 -18.17 -5.82
N LYS A 82 10.32 -17.35 -5.15
CA LYS A 82 9.99 -16.82 -3.83
C LYS A 82 9.53 -15.36 -3.90
N MET A 83 8.90 -14.91 -2.82
CA MET A 83 8.62 -13.49 -2.60
C MET A 83 9.62 -12.91 -1.62
N THR A 84 10.21 -11.77 -1.95
CA THR A 84 10.97 -10.94 -0.99
C THR A 84 10.17 -9.68 -0.66
N VAL A 85 9.95 -9.44 0.63
CA VAL A 85 9.31 -8.22 1.12
C VAL A 85 10.35 -7.37 1.85
N LYS A 86 10.53 -6.14 1.40
CA LYS A 86 11.37 -5.11 2.06
C LYS A 86 10.48 -3.98 2.53
N ALA A 87 10.87 -3.34 3.64
CA ALA A 87 10.16 -2.18 4.15
C ALA A 87 11.15 -1.12 4.66
N LEU A 88 10.74 0.15 4.56
CA LEU A 88 11.53 1.30 4.99
C LEU A 88 10.58 2.45 5.37
N HIS A 89 11.03 3.41 6.17
CA HIS A 89 10.27 4.65 6.38
C HIS A 89 11.20 5.87 6.45
N ASP A 90 10.71 7.04 6.04
CA ASP A 90 11.46 8.30 6.10
C ASP A 90 11.03 9.21 7.26
N GLY A 91 10.13 8.70 8.11
CA GLY A 91 9.54 9.44 9.24
C GLY A 91 8.27 10.21 8.89
N ARG A 92 7.91 10.28 7.60
CA ARG A 92 6.63 10.78 7.11
C ARG A 92 5.82 9.67 6.46
N ASP A 93 6.43 8.93 5.55
CA ASP A 93 5.84 7.86 4.76
C ASP A 93 6.55 6.53 5.10
N VAL A 94 5.81 5.43 5.03
CA VAL A 94 6.34 4.07 4.98
C VAL A 94 6.37 3.60 3.54
N PHE A 95 7.37 2.80 3.20
CA PHE A 95 7.62 2.26 1.87
C PHE A 95 7.70 0.74 1.96
N PHE A 96 7.18 0.06 0.95
CA PHE A 96 7.27 -1.39 0.78
C PHE A 96 7.76 -1.71 -0.62
N MET A 97 8.65 -2.69 -0.73
CA MET A 97 9.03 -3.32 -1.99
C MET A 97 8.65 -4.80 -1.89
N VAL A 98 7.84 -5.26 -2.84
CA VAL A 98 7.49 -6.68 -3.01
C VAL A 98 8.13 -7.16 -4.30
N GLN A 99 9.04 -8.12 -4.17
CA GLN A 99 9.73 -8.75 -5.28
C GLN A 99 9.20 -10.18 -5.42
N VAL A 100 8.74 -10.56 -6.60
CA VAL A 100 8.25 -11.93 -6.84
C VAL A 100 8.85 -12.45 -8.13
N ASP A 101 9.62 -13.53 -8.03
CA ASP A 101 10.13 -14.21 -9.21
C ASP A 101 8.97 -14.82 -9.99
N GLY A 102 8.95 -14.65 -11.31
CA GLY A 102 7.86 -15.16 -12.13
C GLY A 102 8.03 -14.74 -13.57
N ASP A 103 7.50 -15.54 -14.48
CA ASP A 103 7.53 -15.19 -15.90
C ASP A 103 6.62 -13.97 -16.17
N TYR A 104 6.95 -13.21 -17.20
CA TYR A 104 6.15 -12.06 -17.58
C TYR A 104 4.77 -12.51 -18.09
N ALA A 105 3.71 -11.95 -17.54
CA ALA A 105 2.33 -12.28 -17.88
C ALA A 105 1.49 -11.01 -17.88
N TYR A 106 1.00 -10.62 -19.06
CA TYR A 106 0.25 -9.38 -19.22
C TYR A 106 -0.78 -9.49 -20.35
N SER A 107 -2.05 -9.28 -19.99
CA SER A 107 -3.15 -9.12 -20.94
C SER A 107 -3.85 -7.79 -20.70
N LYS A 108 -3.66 -6.85 -21.63
CA LYS A 108 -4.18 -5.49 -21.51
C LYS A 108 -5.69 -5.47 -21.32
N GLY A 109 -6.16 -4.86 -20.24
CA GLY A 109 -7.57 -4.77 -19.89
C GLY A 109 -8.11 -5.98 -19.12
N GLU A 110 -7.36 -7.08 -19.03
CA GLU A 110 -7.78 -8.31 -18.37
C GLU A 110 -7.01 -8.50 -17.05
N ASN A 111 -7.45 -7.81 -16.00
CA ASN A 111 -6.83 -7.83 -14.68
C ASN A 111 -6.56 -9.25 -14.15
N THR A 112 -7.47 -10.20 -14.39
CA THR A 112 -7.32 -11.59 -13.91
C THR A 112 -6.31 -12.42 -14.71
N LYS A 113 -5.82 -11.92 -15.83
CA LYS A 113 -4.70 -12.51 -16.60
C LYS A 113 -3.38 -11.77 -16.40
N CYS A 114 -3.34 -10.86 -15.43
CA CYS A 114 -2.13 -10.13 -15.06
C CYS A 114 -1.84 -10.37 -13.57
N PRO A 115 -0.58 -10.34 -13.15
CA PRO A 115 -0.25 -10.39 -11.74
C PRO A 115 -0.94 -9.30 -10.92
N SER A 116 -1.28 -9.64 -9.68
CA SER A 116 -1.85 -8.71 -8.70
C SER A 116 -1.21 -8.96 -7.35
N VAL A 117 -1.05 -7.92 -6.56
CA VAL A 117 -0.51 -8.02 -5.20
C VAL A 117 -1.44 -7.32 -4.22
N ALA A 118 -1.51 -7.82 -2.99
CA ALA A 118 -2.15 -7.09 -1.90
C ALA A 118 -1.29 -7.09 -0.64
N LEU A 119 -1.35 -5.98 0.09
CA LEU A 119 -0.85 -5.87 1.45
C LEU A 119 -2.07 -5.78 2.37
N MET A 120 -2.17 -6.66 3.36
CA MET A 120 -3.24 -6.65 4.35
C MET A 120 -2.66 -6.41 5.74
N PHE A 121 -3.28 -5.53 6.51
CA PHE A 121 -2.85 -5.13 7.85
C PHE A 121 -3.96 -5.39 8.87
N GLN A 122 -3.56 -5.88 10.04
CA GLN A 122 -4.47 -6.01 11.18
C GLN A 122 -4.76 -4.63 11.77
N ILE A 123 -6.04 -4.26 11.87
CA ILE A 123 -6.49 -3.03 12.52
C ILE A 123 -7.22 -3.36 13.82
N GLY A 124 -8.20 -4.25 13.73
CA GLY A 124 -8.99 -4.69 14.86
C GLY A 124 -8.25 -5.70 15.74
N GLU A 125 -8.37 -5.57 17.06
CA GLU A 125 -7.70 -6.48 18.01
C GLU A 125 -8.10 -7.95 17.85
N ALA A 126 -9.32 -8.22 17.37
CA ALA A 126 -9.86 -9.56 17.11
C ALA A 126 -9.72 -10.01 15.64
N ALA A 127 -9.09 -9.19 14.78
CA ALA A 127 -8.93 -9.51 13.37
C ALA A 127 -7.98 -10.68 13.14
N THR A 128 -8.48 -11.72 12.46
CA THR A 128 -7.70 -12.91 12.10
C THR A 128 -7.21 -12.85 10.66
N TYR A 129 -6.03 -13.42 10.39
CA TYR A 129 -5.48 -13.47 9.03
C TYR A 129 -6.36 -14.33 8.11
N HIS A 130 -6.61 -15.58 8.49
CA HIS A 130 -7.20 -16.60 7.61
C HIS A 130 -8.57 -16.20 7.02
N ASN A 131 -9.35 -15.38 7.73
CA ASN A 131 -10.65 -14.90 7.26
C ASN A 131 -10.69 -13.38 7.11
N MET A 132 -9.57 -12.74 6.76
CA MET A 132 -9.48 -11.30 6.46
C MET A 132 -10.24 -10.43 7.48
N GLY A 133 -10.03 -10.68 8.77
CA GLY A 133 -10.75 -10.07 9.89
C GLY A 133 -11.58 -11.05 10.71
N GLY A 134 -12.21 -12.05 10.11
CA GLY A 134 -12.87 -13.15 10.82
C GLY A 134 -14.25 -12.85 11.40
N CYS A 135 -14.87 -11.72 11.05
CA CYS A 135 -16.27 -11.47 11.41
C CYS A 135 -17.19 -12.54 10.80
N LYS A 136 -18.12 -13.07 11.60
CA LYS A 136 -19.03 -14.16 11.20
C LYS A 136 -20.31 -13.72 10.49
N GLU A 137 -20.48 -12.41 10.33
CA GLU A 137 -21.62 -11.83 9.62
C GLU A 137 -21.54 -12.09 8.11
N GLY A 138 -22.71 -12.21 7.48
CA GLY A 138 -22.83 -12.33 6.03
C GLY A 138 -22.74 -10.98 5.31
N VAL A 139 -22.74 -11.02 3.97
CA VAL A 139 -22.60 -9.85 3.09
C VAL A 139 -23.49 -8.67 3.50
N ASP A 140 -24.76 -8.95 3.85
CA ASP A 140 -25.76 -7.91 4.12
C ASP A 140 -25.86 -7.49 5.60
N SER A 141 -25.12 -8.13 6.51
CA SER A 141 -25.22 -7.92 7.97
C SER A 141 -23.98 -7.32 8.61
N CYS A 142 -22.91 -7.13 7.83
CA CYS A 142 -21.69 -6.49 8.29
C CYS A 142 -21.86 -4.99 8.55
N THR A 143 -21.65 -4.60 9.80
CA THR A 143 -21.65 -3.21 10.24
C THR A 143 -20.51 -3.00 11.22
N ASN A 144 -20.10 -1.74 11.43
CA ASN A 144 -19.17 -1.38 12.50
C ASN A 144 -19.68 -1.82 13.90
N LYS A 145 -20.99 -2.05 14.08
CA LYS A 145 -21.52 -2.55 15.35
C LYS A 145 -21.39 -4.06 15.51
N THR A 146 -21.62 -4.80 14.43
CA THR A 146 -21.65 -6.28 14.43
C THR A 146 -20.27 -6.89 14.24
N CYS A 147 -19.39 -6.21 13.49
CA CYS A 147 -18.04 -6.66 13.19
C CYS A 147 -16.93 -5.81 13.84
N LYS A 148 -17.26 -5.05 14.89
CA LYS A 148 -16.27 -4.24 15.62
C LYS A 148 -15.09 -5.11 16.06
N SER A 149 -13.88 -4.57 15.99
CA SER A 149 -12.61 -5.23 16.36
C SER A 149 -12.15 -6.31 15.36
N HIS A 150 -12.85 -6.54 14.27
CA HIS A 150 -12.45 -7.47 13.19
C HIS A 150 -11.87 -6.75 11.97
N GLU A 151 -11.51 -5.49 12.11
CA GLU A 151 -11.07 -4.64 11.01
C GLU A 151 -9.73 -5.09 10.42
N VAL A 152 -9.67 -5.10 9.09
CA VAL A 152 -8.42 -5.17 8.32
C VAL A 152 -8.39 -4.04 7.31
N ASP A 153 -7.19 -3.52 7.10
CA ASP A 153 -6.88 -2.58 6.03
C ASP A 153 -6.14 -3.32 4.92
N ILE A 154 -6.48 -3.06 3.66
CA ILE A 154 -6.02 -3.82 2.50
C ILE A 154 -5.71 -2.84 1.37
N MET A 155 -4.45 -2.81 0.94
CA MET A 155 -4.10 -2.26 -0.38
C MET A 155 -4.07 -3.41 -1.38
N HIS A 156 -4.72 -3.25 -2.53
CA HIS A 156 -4.67 -4.22 -3.63
C HIS A 156 -4.34 -3.52 -4.94
N PHE A 157 -3.32 -4.01 -5.65
CA PHE A 157 -2.86 -3.46 -6.92
C PHE A 157 -2.86 -4.51 -8.04
N SER A 158 -3.68 -4.30 -9.06
CA SER A 158 -3.75 -5.15 -10.25
C SER A 158 -3.22 -4.44 -11.49
N ILE A 159 -2.26 -5.05 -12.19
CA ILE A 159 -1.52 -4.35 -13.26
C ILE A 159 -2.19 -4.40 -14.63
N GLY A 160 -3.39 -4.98 -14.78
CA GLY A 160 -3.98 -5.26 -16.10
C GLY A 160 -4.24 -4.04 -17.00
N ASN A 161 -4.24 -2.83 -16.43
CA ASN A 161 -4.22 -1.57 -17.21
C ASN A 161 -3.07 -0.64 -16.81
N ALA A 162 -2.23 -1.04 -15.86
CA ALA A 162 -1.13 -0.25 -15.38
C ALA A 162 0.03 -0.33 -16.39
N ILE A 163 0.53 0.84 -16.79
CA ILE A 163 1.85 1.05 -17.40
C ILE A 163 2.94 0.86 -16.32
N PRO A 164 4.00 0.06 -16.56
CA PRO A 164 5.17 -0.02 -15.71
C PRO A 164 5.83 1.34 -15.44
N GLY A 165 6.36 1.51 -14.23
CA GLY A 165 7.05 2.71 -13.76
C GLY A 165 6.22 3.99 -13.65
N ARG A 166 4.93 3.93 -14.01
CA ARG A 166 3.99 5.01 -13.71
C ARG A 166 3.52 4.90 -12.26
N LEU A 167 3.34 6.07 -11.64
CA LEU A 167 2.77 6.20 -10.31
C LEU A 167 1.23 6.08 -10.33
N TYR A 168 0.69 5.26 -9.43
CA TYR A 168 -0.73 4.97 -9.23
C TYR A 168 -1.17 5.23 -7.79
N GLY A 169 -2.48 5.12 -7.54
CA GLY A 169 -3.09 5.33 -6.22
C GLY A 169 -3.56 6.78 -6.00
N GLY A 170 -3.38 7.26 -4.78
CA GLY A 170 -3.88 8.53 -4.26
C GLY A 170 -3.64 9.71 -5.19
N ASN A 171 -4.73 10.19 -5.79
CA ASN A 171 -4.70 11.29 -6.74
C ASN A 171 -5.86 12.28 -6.49
N PRO A 172 -5.71 13.56 -6.85
CA PRO A 172 -6.72 14.58 -6.55
C PRO A 172 -8.09 14.33 -7.22
N VAL A 173 -8.16 13.57 -8.31
CA VAL A 173 -9.40 13.31 -9.03
C VAL A 173 -10.23 12.26 -8.29
N ASP A 174 -9.62 11.13 -7.95
CA ASP A 174 -10.29 10.05 -7.20
C ASP A 174 -10.54 10.44 -5.74
N ASN A 175 -9.57 11.08 -5.09
CA ASN A 175 -9.72 11.51 -3.70
C ASN A 175 -10.75 12.64 -3.53
N ARG A 176 -11.17 13.32 -4.61
CA ARG A 176 -12.31 14.26 -4.59
C ARG A 176 -13.64 13.51 -4.49
N ASP A 177 -13.71 12.31 -5.06
CA ASP A 177 -14.90 11.47 -5.04
C ASP A 177 -15.01 10.69 -3.71
N GLY A 178 -14.05 10.88 -2.79
CA GLY A 178 -14.13 10.47 -1.39
C GLY A 178 -14.12 8.96 -1.18
N ASN A 179 -13.44 8.22 -2.07
CA ASN A 179 -13.31 6.77 -1.96
C ASN A 179 -11.85 6.31 -2.16
N GLY A 180 -11.58 5.08 -1.76
CA GLY A 180 -10.29 4.41 -1.84
C GLY A 180 -9.92 3.87 -3.23
N GLY A 181 -10.71 4.17 -4.26
CA GLY A 181 -10.46 3.65 -5.61
C GLY A 181 -9.33 4.36 -6.35
N ASP A 182 -8.77 3.67 -7.34
CA ASP A 182 -7.94 4.28 -8.39
C ASP A 182 -8.46 3.87 -9.77
N ARG A 183 -9.08 4.83 -10.48
CA ARG A 183 -9.71 4.55 -11.77
C ARG A 183 -8.70 4.28 -12.90
N PHE A 184 -7.42 4.61 -12.70
CA PHE A 184 -6.40 4.55 -13.74
C PHE A 184 -5.41 3.39 -13.56
N GLY A 185 -5.18 2.94 -12.32
CA GLY A 185 -4.21 1.88 -12.00
C GLY A 185 -4.78 0.65 -11.33
N HIS A 186 -6.00 0.69 -10.78
CA HIS A 186 -6.52 -0.36 -9.90
C HIS A 186 -5.64 -0.61 -8.66
N LEU A 187 -4.88 0.40 -8.20
CA LEU A 187 -4.28 0.43 -6.86
C LEU A 187 -5.33 0.94 -5.89
N ASN A 188 -6.11 0.04 -5.32
CA ASN A 188 -7.25 0.38 -4.47
C ASN A 188 -6.88 0.24 -2.99
N ASP A 189 -7.30 1.22 -2.20
CA ASP A 189 -7.35 1.20 -0.74
C ASP A 189 -8.70 0.64 -0.29
N LEU A 190 -8.67 -0.43 0.49
CA LEU A 190 -9.82 -1.22 0.85
C LEU A 190 -9.82 -1.47 2.36
N TYR A 191 -11.01 -1.54 2.92
CA TYR A 191 -11.22 -1.94 4.30
C TYR A 191 -12.17 -3.13 4.36
N GLY A 192 -11.98 -4.03 5.33
CA GLY A 192 -12.86 -5.17 5.50
C GLY A 192 -12.97 -5.71 6.92
N TRP A 193 -13.95 -6.59 7.10
CA TRP A 193 -14.15 -7.37 8.33
C TRP A 193 -14.07 -8.89 8.10
N ASN A 194 -14.25 -9.30 6.84
CA ASN A 194 -14.14 -10.66 6.33
C ASN A 194 -14.08 -10.59 4.78
N PRO A 195 -13.92 -11.71 4.06
CA PRO A 195 -13.79 -11.71 2.61
C PRO A 195 -15.02 -11.20 1.84
N HIS A 196 -16.20 -11.26 2.47
CA HIS A 196 -17.48 -10.86 1.89
C HIS A 196 -17.85 -9.41 2.17
N CYS A 197 -17.28 -8.84 3.22
CA CYS A 197 -17.57 -7.50 3.72
C CYS A 197 -16.33 -6.63 3.53
N ARG A 198 -16.04 -6.33 2.27
CA ARG A 198 -14.93 -5.48 1.83
C ARG A 198 -15.47 -4.28 1.08
N TYR A 199 -14.92 -3.12 1.37
CA TYR A 199 -15.35 -1.85 0.83
C TYR A 199 -14.13 -1.06 0.39
N LEU A 200 -14.29 -0.20 -0.62
CA LEU A 200 -13.30 0.85 -0.85
C LEU A 200 -13.25 1.72 0.40
N ASP A 201 -12.05 2.06 0.81
CA ASP A 201 -11.89 2.96 1.94
C ASP A 201 -12.62 4.30 1.69
N GLY A 202 -13.09 4.97 2.74
CA GLY A 202 -14.00 6.13 2.61
C GLY A 202 -15.46 5.78 2.29
N ILE A 203 -15.77 4.58 1.78
CA ILE A 203 -17.13 4.10 1.55
C ILE A 203 -17.51 3.10 2.66
N SER A 204 -18.25 3.52 3.67
CA SER A 204 -18.88 2.59 4.64
C SER A 204 -20.37 2.38 4.35
N SER A 205 -20.89 1.21 4.73
CA SER A 205 -22.33 0.90 4.69
C SER A 205 -23.20 1.86 5.52
N SER A 206 -22.59 2.69 6.37
CA SER A 206 -23.28 3.60 7.30
C SER A 206 -23.32 5.06 6.86
N ALA A 207 -22.88 5.42 5.64
CA ALA A 207 -22.91 6.79 5.09
C ALA A 207 -22.22 7.87 5.95
N ASN A 208 -21.49 7.48 7.00
CA ASN A 208 -20.60 8.38 7.72
C ASN A 208 -19.29 8.48 6.93
N ASP A 209 -19.05 9.68 6.40
CA ASP A 209 -17.83 10.10 5.74
C ASP A 209 -16.65 9.98 6.71
N SER A 210 -15.83 8.93 6.54
CA SER A 210 -14.64 8.69 7.36
C SER A 210 -13.50 9.67 7.02
N SER A 211 -13.68 10.51 5.99
CA SER A 211 -12.64 11.28 5.31
C SER A 211 -11.48 10.44 4.77
N ALA A 212 -11.61 9.11 4.85
CA ALA A 212 -10.63 8.15 4.42
C ALA A 212 -10.63 8.09 2.88
N LYS A 213 -9.43 7.91 2.34
CA LYS A 213 -9.07 8.17 0.94
C LYS A 213 -8.03 7.17 0.56
N ASN A 214 -7.86 6.96 -0.74
CA ASN A 214 -6.67 6.29 -1.22
C ASN A 214 -5.43 7.15 -0.89
N ASP A 215 -4.74 6.79 0.18
CA ASP A 215 -3.50 7.43 0.63
C ASP A 215 -2.27 6.61 0.21
N TRP A 216 -2.48 5.48 -0.47
CA TRP A 216 -1.42 4.71 -1.07
C TRP A 216 -0.92 5.33 -2.37
N LYS A 217 0.35 5.12 -2.63
CA LYS A 217 0.93 5.30 -3.96
C LYS A 217 1.69 4.05 -4.31
N GLY A 218 1.78 3.74 -5.59
CA GLY A 218 2.63 2.64 -6.01
C GLY A 218 3.00 2.65 -7.47
N ALA A 219 4.00 1.85 -7.77
CA ALA A 219 4.53 1.63 -9.10
C ALA A 219 4.89 0.15 -9.24
N TRP A 220 5.07 -0.31 -10.47
CA TRP A 220 5.49 -1.68 -10.73
C TRP A 220 6.45 -1.76 -11.92
N TRP A 221 7.26 -2.80 -11.94
CA TRP A 221 8.13 -3.15 -13.04
C TRP A 221 8.29 -4.67 -13.15
N HIS A 222 8.82 -5.15 -14.27
CA HIS A 222 9.28 -6.52 -14.42
C HIS A 222 10.68 -6.53 -15.04
N SER A 223 11.62 -7.31 -14.50
CA SER A 223 13.03 -7.26 -14.89
C SER A 223 13.32 -7.60 -16.36
N SER A 224 12.40 -8.28 -17.06
CA SER A 224 12.55 -8.53 -18.49
C SER A 224 12.30 -7.30 -19.37
N LEU A 225 11.68 -6.24 -18.82
CA LEU A 225 11.37 -5.02 -19.55
C LEU A 225 12.64 -4.18 -19.70
N ASN A 226 13.18 -4.14 -20.92
CA ASN A 226 14.39 -3.39 -21.27
C ASN A 226 14.09 -1.98 -21.83
N VAL A 227 12.88 -1.49 -21.58
CA VAL A 227 12.29 -0.39 -22.33
C VAL A 227 12.86 0.95 -21.87
N HIS A 228 13.62 1.60 -22.75
CA HIS A 228 14.07 2.98 -22.54
C HIS A 228 13.16 4.02 -23.23
N SER A 229 12.22 3.59 -24.08
CA SER A 229 11.45 4.54 -24.91
C SER A 229 10.03 4.13 -25.35
N GLY A 230 9.60 2.88 -25.23
CA GLY A 230 8.18 2.47 -25.37
C GLY A 230 7.50 2.81 -26.72
N PHE A 231 8.28 3.05 -27.78
CA PHE A 231 7.76 3.55 -29.07
C PHE A 231 7.47 2.46 -30.11
N VAL A 232 7.88 1.21 -29.89
CA VAL A 232 7.59 0.07 -30.78
C VAL A 232 6.95 -1.07 -29.99
N GLU A 233 6.18 -1.93 -30.67
CA GLU A 233 5.37 -2.97 -30.02
C GLU A 233 6.23 -3.99 -29.27
N GLU A 234 7.42 -4.30 -29.78
CA GLU A 234 8.39 -5.20 -29.15
C GLU A 234 9.03 -4.59 -27.89
N ASP A 235 9.11 -3.26 -27.84
CA ASP A 235 9.55 -2.48 -26.69
C ASP A 235 8.36 -2.02 -25.84
N SER A 236 7.14 -2.45 -26.16
CA SER A 236 5.98 -2.12 -25.36
C SER A 236 6.08 -2.89 -24.05
N PRO A 237 5.75 -2.28 -22.91
CA PRO A 237 5.54 -3.06 -21.69
C PRO A 237 4.42 -4.10 -21.88
N TYR A 238 3.59 -3.98 -22.91
CA TYR A 238 2.52 -4.92 -23.23
C TYR A 238 2.92 -5.95 -24.30
N ALA A 239 4.22 -6.07 -24.56
CA ALA A 239 4.78 -7.04 -25.51
C ALA A 239 4.74 -8.47 -24.95
N SER A 240 5.35 -9.41 -25.67
CA SER A 240 5.27 -10.85 -25.48
C SER A 240 5.37 -11.35 -24.02
N ASP A 241 4.46 -12.24 -23.66
CA ASP A 241 4.43 -13.02 -22.41
C ASP A 241 5.52 -14.12 -22.35
N GLY A 242 5.74 -14.66 -21.15
CA GLY A 242 6.60 -15.82 -20.87
C GLY A 242 8.06 -15.49 -20.57
N GLN A 243 8.40 -14.19 -20.50
CA GLN A 243 9.78 -13.76 -20.33
C GLN A 243 10.18 -13.90 -18.87
N LYS A 244 11.18 -14.72 -18.59
CA LYS A 244 11.66 -14.95 -17.23
C LYS A 244 12.11 -13.65 -16.58
N GLY A 245 11.80 -13.48 -15.30
CA GLY A 245 12.26 -12.36 -14.53
C GLY A 245 11.65 -12.30 -13.13
N THR A 246 11.59 -11.08 -12.62
CA THR A 246 11.11 -10.76 -11.29
C THR A 246 10.21 -9.55 -11.42
N TYR A 247 9.03 -9.63 -10.82
CA TYR A 247 8.15 -8.49 -10.62
C TYR A 247 8.63 -7.67 -9.44
N TYR A 248 8.62 -6.36 -9.61
CA TYR A 248 8.86 -5.39 -8.56
C TYR A 248 7.60 -4.58 -8.38
N PHE A 249 7.10 -4.52 -7.15
CA PHE A 249 6.01 -3.65 -6.77
C PHE A 249 6.47 -2.76 -5.64
N GLU A 250 6.34 -1.46 -5.83
CA GLU A 250 6.67 -0.46 -4.83
C GLU A 250 5.42 0.22 -4.34
N PHE A 251 5.34 0.42 -3.03
CA PHE A 251 4.23 1.09 -2.39
C PHE A 251 4.72 2.10 -1.37
N SER A 252 3.99 3.19 -1.22
CA SER A 252 4.14 4.09 -0.08
C SER A 252 2.79 4.49 0.47
N ARG A 253 2.75 4.75 1.77
CA ARG A 253 1.64 5.42 2.44
C ARG A 253 2.17 6.34 3.52
N PRO A 254 1.52 7.50 3.79
CA PRO A 254 1.78 8.25 5.00
C PRO A 254 1.68 7.39 6.25
N LEU A 255 2.62 7.57 7.19
CA LEU A 255 2.56 6.96 8.53
C LEU A 255 1.35 7.46 9.33
N ARG A 256 0.78 8.60 8.93
CA ARG A 256 -0.45 9.16 9.51
C ARG A 256 -1.37 9.59 8.38
N THR A 257 -2.55 9.00 8.34
CA THR A 257 -3.60 9.41 7.41
C THR A 257 -4.53 10.41 8.10
N MET A 258 -5.46 10.97 7.32
CA MET A 258 -6.51 11.85 7.84
C MET A 258 -7.76 11.07 8.25
N ASP A 259 -7.74 9.75 8.16
CA ASP A 259 -8.87 8.90 8.51
C ASP A 259 -9.23 9.04 9.99
N ARG A 260 -10.50 9.35 10.22
CA ARG A 260 -11.07 9.58 11.56
C ARG A 260 -11.63 8.33 12.19
N LEU A 261 -11.88 7.29 11.39
CA LEU A 261 -12.43 6.02 11.86
C LEU A 261 -11.35 5.02 12.25
N GLN A 262 -10.07 5.38 12.10
CA GLN A 262 -8.91 4.54 12.43
C GLN A 262 -8.87 3.21 11.67
N GLN A 263 -9.46 3.19 10.48
CA GLN A 263 -9.26 2.19 9.44
C GLN A 263 -7.78 2.16 9.02
N ASP A 264 -7.08 3.29 9.11
CA ASP A 264 -5.69 3.47 8.65
C ASP A 264 -4.69 3.73 9.79
N ALA A 265 -4.79 2.97 10.88
CA ALA A 265 -4.01 3.22 12.11
C ALA A 265 -2.80 2.28 12.30
N GLN A 266 -2.40 1.51 11.28
CA GLN A 266 -1.43 0.43 11.43
C GLN A 266 0.03 0.89 11.61
N PHE A 267 0.38 2.12 11.22
CA PHE A 267 1.78 2.54 11.14
C PHE A 267 2.20 3.49 12.27
N THR A 268 2.80 2.93 13.33
CA THR A 268 3.39 3.71 14.42
C THR A 268 4.89 3.48 14.52
N ILE A 269 5.70 4.55 14.42
CA ILE A 269 7.16 4.47 14.63
C ILE A 269 7.46 3.98 16.05
N GLY A 270 8.30 2.96 16.15
CA GLY A 270 8.62 2.23 17.38
C GLY A 270 7.58 1.18 17.77
N GLY A 271 6.50 1.08 17.00
CA GLY A 271 5.46 0.07 17.17
C GLY A 271 5.70 -1.18 16.34
N SER A 272 4.89 -2.19 16.63
CA SER A 272 4.76 -3.41 15.84
C SER A 272 3.30 -3.53 15.42
N SER A 273 3.09 -3.91 14.17
CA SER A 273 1.78 -4.21 13.59
C SER A 273 1.83 -5.61 12.98
N LYS A 274 0.69 -6.12 12.52
CA LYS A 274 0.62 -7.41 11.83
C LYS A 274 0.22 -7.20 10.39
N MET A 275 0.91 -7.87 9.48
CA MET A 275 0.64 -7.79 8.06
C MET A 275 0.69 -9.15 7.37
N SER A 276 0.16 -9.21 6.16
CA SER A 276 0.39 -10.30 5.23
C SER A 276 0.45 -9.75 3.80
N VAL A 277 1.08 -10.49 2.90
CA VAL A 277 1.21 -10.16 1.48
C VAL A 277 0.64 -11.30 0.66
N ALA A 278 -0.25 -10.95 -0.26
CA ALA A 278 -0.90 -11.90 -1.17
C ALA A 278 -0.48 -11.63 -2.61
N PHE A 279 -0.39 -12.69 -3.41
CA PHE A 279 -0.02 -12.63 -4.81
C PHE A 279 -0.97 -13.46 -5.67
N TRP A 280 -1.54 -12.85 -6.70
CA TRP A 280 -2.31 -13.53 -7.73
C TRP A 280 -1.48 -13.60 -8.99
N TYR A 281 -1.42 -14.78 -9.60
CA TYR A 281 -0.66 -15.01 -10.82
C TYR A 281 -1.44 -15.92 -11.77
N PRO A 282 -1.50 -15.61 -13.07
CA PRO A 282 -2.15 -16.47 -14.06
C PRO A 282 -1.29 -17.71 -14.35
N VAL A 283 -1.71 -18.87 -13.83
CA VAL A 283 -1.01 -20.15 -14.06
C VAL A 283 -1.48 -20.76 -15.39
N ASP A 284 -0.54 -21.22 -16.22
CA ASP A 284 -0.80 -21.82 -17.54
C ASP A 284 -1.65 -20.94 -18.47
N GLY A 285 -1.52 -19.62 -18.38
CA GLY A 285 -2.31 -18.65 -19.15
C GLY A 285 -3.79 -18.59 -18.77
N LYS A 286 -4.20 -19.27 -17.69
CA LYS A 286 -5.56 -19.20 -17.16
C LYS A 286 -5.70 -18.01 -16.23
N SER A 287 -6.86 -17.36 -16.30
CA SER A 287 -7.21 -16.30 -15.36
C SER A 287 -7.24 -16.82 -13.93
N TRP A 288 -6.66 -16.07 -13.00
CA TRP A 288 -6.85 -16.33 -11.57
C TRP A 288 -8.25 -15.90 -11.11
N HIS A 289 -8.70 -16.41 -9.97
CA HIS A 289 -9.93 -15.99 -9.29
C HIS A 289 -9.61 -15.35 -7.94
N GLY A 290 -10.55 -14.61 -7.37
CA GLY A 290 -10.31 -13.76 -6.19
C GLY A 290 -9.72 -14.51 -4.98
N SER A 291 -10.15 -15.74 -4.70
CA SER A 291 -9.60 -16.55 -3.61
C SER A 291 -8.36 -17.38 -3.96
N GLY A 292 -7.96 -17.43 -5.23
CA GLY A 292 -6.86 -18.27 -5.72
C GLY A 292 -5.49 -17.59 -5.63
N HIS A 293 -5.23 -16.88 -4.53
CA HIS A 293 -3.93 -16.24 -4.30
C HIS A 293 -3.00 -17.13 -3.51
N TYR A 294 -1.72 -16.84 -3.70
CA TYR A 294 -0.67 -17.28 -2.81
C TYR A 294 -0.46 -16.27 -1.69
N SER A 295 0.05 -16.73 -0.56
CA SER A 295 0.39 -15.90 0.60
C SER A 295 1.79 -16.19 1.09
N VAL A 296 2.43 -15.17 1.68
CA VAL A 296 3.75 -15.27 2.31
C VAL A 296 3.76 -16.09 3.60
N SER A 297 2.60 -16.27 4.22
CA SER A 297 2.45 -16.98 5.48
C SER A 297 1.01 -17.45 5.65
N CYS A 298 0.83 -18.49 6.45
CA CYS A 298 -0.49 -19.00 6.81
C CYS A 298 -1.10 -18.32 8.05
N ASP A 299 -0.35 -17.41 8.68
CA ASP A 299 -0.83 -16.46 9.71
C ASP A 299 -0.13 -15.09 9.56
N TRP A 300 -0.55 -14.11 10.35
CA TRP A 300 0.03 -12.78 10.43
C TRP A 300 1.56 -12.77 10.60
N VAL A 301 2.24 -11.96 9.78
CA VAL A 301 3.67 -11.67 9.91
C VAL A 301 3.85 -10.35 10.67
N PRO A 302 4.70 -10.30 11.71
CA PRO A 302 5.01 -9.05 12.41
C PRO A 302 5.70 -8.04 11.49
N LEU A 303 5.19 -6.81 11.47
CA LEU A 303 5.80 -5.63 10.84
C LEU A 303 6.24 -4.64 11.92
N ASP A 304 7.55 -4.45 12.06
CA ASP A 304 8.13 -3.50 13.01
C ASP A 304 8.54 -2.22 12.30
N ILE A 305 8.09 -1.07 12.80
CA ILE A 305 8.57 0.23 12.32
C ILE A 305 9.60 0.73 13.31
N SER A 306 10.86 0.71 12.90
CA SER A 306 11.96 0.96 13.83
C SER A 306 12.02 2.42 14.29
N MET A 307 12.35 2.67 15.55
CA MET A 307 12.81 4.00 15.99
C MET A 307 14.28 4.26 15.63
N LYS A 308 15.01 3.22 15.23
CA LYS A 308 16.45 3.31 15.02
C LYS A 308 16.71 4.20 13.82
N ILE A 309 17.20 5.40 14.10
CA ILE A 309 18.08 6.11 13.19
C ILE A 309 19.25 5.15 12.95
N SER A 310 19.25 4.45 11.81
CA SER A 310 20.43 3.72 11.38
C SER A 310 21.54 4.76 11.26
N MET A 311 22.38 4.84 12.29
CA MET A 311 23.62 5.57 12.20
C MET A 311 24.43 4.83 11.15
N LEU A 312 24.37 5.31 9.91
CA LEU A 312 25.36 4.97 8.89
C LEU A 312 26.74 5.10 9.55
N THR A 313 27.37 3.95 9.75
CA THR A 313 28.81 3.73 9.68
C THR A 313 29.67 4.98 9.83
N ARG A 314 30.07 5.27 11.08
CA ARG A 314 31.40 5.75 11.50
C ARG A 314 32.21 6.50 10.42
N VAL A 315 31.69 7.58 9.85
CA VAL A 315 32.56 8.62 9.31
C VAL A 315 33.07 9.37 10.53
N LYS A 316 34.40 9.40 10.71
CA LYS A 316 35.05 10.26 11.71
C LYS A 316 34.37 11.62 11.68
N GLN A 317 33.65 11.97 12.75
CA GLN A 317 33.23 13.34 13.02
C GLN A 317 34.51 14.18 13.15
N SER A 318 34.99 14.74 12.05
CA SER A 318 35.56 16.07 12.09
C SER A 318 34.38 17.03 12.11
N SER A 319 34.05 17.53 13.29
CA SER A 319 33.12 18.64 13.46
C SER A 319 33.64 19.86 12.70
N SER A 320 33.21 20.03 11.45
CA SER A 320 33.31 21.29 10.73
C SER A 320 31.92 21.90 10.77
N VAL A 321 31.67 22.73 11.79
CA VAL A 321 30.54 23.66 11.79
C VAL A 321 30.64 24.46 10.49
N SER A 322 29.69 24.25 9.57
CA SER A 322 29.62 24.99 8.32
C SER A 322 29.51 26.48 8.66
N ALA A 323 30.47 27.28 8.20
CA ALA A 323 30.46 28.73 8.38
C ALA A 323 29.11 29.34 7.94
N ALA A 324 28.47 28.76 6.92
CA ALA A 324 27.17 29.18 6.43
C ALA A 324 26.06 29.07 7.51
N SER A 325 26.09 28.04 8.36
CA SER A 325 25.11 27.86 9.44
C SER A 325 25.29 28.91 10.54
N VAL A 326 26.53 29.31 10.83
CA VAL A 326 26.85 30.40 11.77
C VAL A 326 26.42 31.75 11.20
N PHE A 327 26.67 31.98 9.91
CA PHE A 327 26.22 33.21 9.23
C PHE A 327 24.69 33.30 9.15
N ALA A 328 24.00 32.20 8.89
CA ALA A 328 22.54 32.17 8.88
C ALA A 328 21.95 32.50 10.25
N LEU A 329 22.52 31.93 11.32
CA LEU A 329 22.12 32.26 12.69
C LEU A 329 22.36 33.74 13.00
N LEU A 330 23.56 34.26 12.67
CA LEU A 330 23.92 35.66 12.89
C LEU A 330 22.95 36.62 12.16
N LEU A 331 22.66 36.34 10.89
CA LEU A 331 21.74 37.14 10.08
C LEU A 331 20.31 37.08 10.63
N SER A 332 19.86 35.93 11.14
CA SER A 332 18.54 35.80 11.75
C SER A 332 18.39 36.66 13.02
N VAL A 333 19.44 36.70 13.86
CA VAL A 333 19.46 37.51 15.07
C VAL A 333 19.51 39.00 14.73
N ILE A 334 20.31 39.40 13.74
CA ILE A 334 20.38 40.78 13.26
C ILE A 334 19.01 41.22 12.72
N SER A 335 18.36 40.40 11.90
CA SER A 335 17.03 40.68 11.34
C SER A 335 15.99 40.90 12.44
N LEU A 336 15.99 40.06 13.48
CA LEU A 336 15.10 40.20 14.62
C LEU A 336 15.36 41.52 15.38
N CYS A 337 16.61 41.86 15.63
CA CYS A 337 16.99 43.11 16.32
C CYS A 337 16.56 44.35 15.52
N VAL A 338 16.77 44.35 14.20
CA VAL A 338 16.35 45.44 13.32
C VAL A 338 14.83 45.58 13.30
N SER A 339 14.10 44.45 13.27
CA SER A 339 12.63 44.46 13.30
C SER A 339 12.09 45.06 14.59
N VAL A 340 12.66 44.71 15.74
CA VAL A 340 12.30 45.29 17.05
C VAL A 340 12.63 46.78 17.10
N PHE A 341 13.80 47.19 16.59
CA PHE A 341 14.20 48.59 16.57
C PHE A 341 13.29 49.46 15.70
N ILE A 342 12.94 48.99 14.49
CA ILE A 342 12.00 49.69 13.60
C ILE A 342 10.63 49.77 14.27
N GLY A 343 10.14 48.68 14.85
CA GLY A 343 8.87 48.68 15.60
C GLY A 343 8.87 49.72 16.73
N TYR A 344 9.94 49.79 17.51
CA TYR A 344 10.10 50.80 18.56
C TYR A 344 10.16 52.24 18.01
N TRP A 345 10.83 52.45 16.87
CA TRP A 345 10.96 53.78 16.27
C TRP A 345 9.63 54.29 15.69
N VAL A 346 8.83 53.39 15.10
CA VAL A 346 7.49 53.71 14.56
C VAL A 346 6.48 54.01 15.68
N VAL A 347 6.58 53.32 16.82
CA VAL A 347 5.67 53.50 17.96
C VAL A 347 6.06 54.69 18.85
N LYS A 348 7.24 55.29 18.65
CA LYS A 348 7.70 56.41 19.47
C LYS A 348 6.86 57.68 19.19
N PRO A 349 6.10 58.22 20.16
CA PRO A 349 5.31 59.42 19.96
C PRO A 349 6.24 60.64 19.77
N LYS A 350 5.99 61.44 18.74
CA LYS A 350 6.64 62.75 18.57
C LYS A 350 6.10 63.69 19.65
N THR A 351 6.91 64.04 20.63
CA THR A 351 6.61 65.11 21.59
C THR A 351 6.65 66.45 20.86
N ILE A 352 5.48 66.94 20.44
CA ILE A 352 5.32 68.31 19.98
C ILE A 352 5.23 69.18 21.24
N ALA A 353 6.15 70.13 21.40
CA ALA A 353 6.10 71.08 22.50
C ALA A 353 4.88 71.98 22.35
N PHE A 354 3.96 71.91 23.33
CA PHE A 354 2.82 72.80 23.42
C PHE A 354 3.30 74.23 23.70
N THR A 355 2.93 75.19 22.86
CA THR A 355 3.17 76.62 23.12
C THR A 355 1.85 77.20 23.66
N PRO A 356 1.79 77.63 24.94
CA PRO A 356 0.57 78.19 25.51
C PRO A 356 0.19 79.51 24.83
N MET A 357 -1.11 79.71 24.69
CA MET A 357 -1.75 80.79 23.93
C MET A 357 -1.69 82.18 24.61
N GLU A 358 -0.84 82.34 25.62
CA GLU A 358 -0.60 83.63 26.32
C GLU A 358 0.52 84.45 25.66
N ASN A 359 1.22 83.88 24.68
CA ASN A 359 2.30 84.52 23.92
C ASN A 359 2.01 84.63 22.41
N LEU A 360 0.73 84.74 22.03
CA LEU A 360 0.29 85.02 20.65
C LEU A 360 -0.27 86.44 20.52
#